data_AF-A0A7Y6YIN8-F1
#
_entry.id   AF-A0A7Y6YIN8-F1
#
_cell.length_a   1.000
_cell.length_b   1.000
_cell.length_c   1.000
_cell.angle_alpha   90.00
_cell.angle_beta   90.00
_cell.angle_gamma   90.00
#
_symmetry.space_group_name_H-M   'P 1'
#
loop_
_entity.id
_entity.type
_entity.pdbx_description
1 polymer ?
#
loop_
_entity_poly.entity_id
_entity_poly.type
_entity_poly.pdbx_seq_one_letter_code
_entity_poly.pdbx_strand_id
1 'polypeptide(L)' 'MSYPNVLVNFRIPVALKNEFEDACKRLHMPMTAQANLLMREFVNRQKQSRHEPNELNEPISFYSGMDDAL' A
#
# COMPACT_ATOMS: atom_id res chain seq x y z
N MET A 1 -2.14 10.94 -22.88
CA MET A 1 -1.21 11.40 -21.84
C MET A 1 -0.27 10.25 -21.52
N SER A 2 1.04 10.40 -21.74
CA SER A 2 2.03 9.39 -21.33
C SER A 2 2.47 9.73 -19.91
N TYR A 3 2.19 8.86 -18.95
CA TYR A 3 2.67 9.02 -17.59
C TYR A 3 4.01 8.28 -17.45
N PRO A 4 4.99 8.85 -16.76
CA PRO A 4 6.26 8.17 -16.54
C PRO A 4 6.03 6.92 -15.68
N ASN A 5 6.67 5.80 -16.05
CA ASN A 5 6.77 4.65 -15.17
C ASN A 5 7.76 4.96 -14.05
N VAL A 6 7.27 4.97 -12.80
CA VAL A 6 8.09 5.23 -11.62
C VAL A 6 8.38 3.89 -10.94
N LEU A 7 9.66 3.59 -10.73
CA LEU A 7 10.10 2.41 -9.99
C LEU A 7 10.35 2.79 -8.54
N VAL A 8 9.79 2.01 -7.61
CA VAL A 8 9.91 2.25 -6.17
C VAL A 8 10.45 0.99 -5.51
N ASN A 9 11.45 1.16 -4.64
CA ASN A 9 12.00 0.09 -3.82
C ASN A 9 11.39 0.15 -2.42
N PHE A 10 10.74 -0.94 -2.00
CA PHE A 10 10.14 -1.04 -0.68
C PHE A 10 11.01 -1.87 0.25
N ARG A 11 11.15 -1.40 1.49
CA ARG A 11 11.74 -2.17 2.59
C ARG A 11 10.60 -2.66 3.48
N ILE A 12 10.46 -3.97 3.60
CA ILE A 12 9.47 -4.63 4.44
C ILE A 12 10.14 -5.73 5.26
N PRO A 13 9.55 -6.13 6.40
CA PRO A 13 10.04 -7.27 7.17
C PRO A 13 10.14 -8.53 6.31
N VAL A 14 11.20 -9.32 6.53
CA VAL A 14 11.48 -10.53 5.74
C VAL A 14 10.34 -11.55 5.85
N ALA A 15 9.78 -11.73 7.05
CA ALA A 15 8.65 -12.63 7.27
C ALA A 15 7.44 -12.25 6.39
N LEU A 16 7.09 -10.96 6.37
CA LEU A 16 5.99 -10.44 5.55
C LEU A 16 6.26 -10.62 4.05
N LYS A 17 7.51 -10.39 3.61
CA LYS A 17 7.90 -10.63 2.21
C LYS A 17 7.70 -12.10 1.83
N ASN A 18 8.11 -13.02 2.68
CA ASN A 18 8.01 -14.46 2.40
C ASN A 18 6.55 -14.90 2.28
N GLU A 19 5.70 -14.47 3.22
CA GLU A 19 4.26 -14.76 3.16
C GLU A 19 3.61 -14.19 1.89
N PHE A 20 4.00 -12.97 1.51
CA PHE A 20 3.51 -12.33 0.29
C PHE A 20 3.97 -13.07 -0.96
N GLU A 21 5.24 -13.51 -1.01
CA GLU A 21 5.77 -14.29 -2.12
C GLU A 21 5.03 -15.64 -2.26
N ASP A 22 4.76 -16.33 -1.15
CA ASP A 22 4.02 -17.58 -1.16
C ASP A 22 2.57 -17.39 -1.62
N ALA A 23 1.92 -16.29 -1.23
CA ALA A 23 0.60 -15.93 -1.74
C ALA A 23 0.62 -15.67 -3.26
N CYS A 24 1.62 -14.93 -3.74
CA CYS A 24 1.80 -14.65 -5.16
C CYS A 24 2.03 -15.93 -5.98
N LYS A 25 2.83 -16.87 -5.45
CA LYS A 25 3.06 -18.19 -6.07
C LYS A 25 1.76 -18.97 -6.22
N ARG A 26 0.92 -19.03 -5.18
CA ARG A 26 -0.39 -19.71 -5.24
C ARG A 26 -1.35 -19.10 -6.25
N LEU A 27 -1.27 -17.78 -6.44
CA LEU A 27 -2.08 -17.02 -7.40
C LEU A 27 -1.51 -17.01 -8.82
N HIS A 28 -0.34 -17.63 -9.05
CA HIS A 28 0.41 -17.55 -10.30
C HIS A 28 0.63 -16.10 -10.79
N MET A 29 0.88 -15.18 -9.86
CA MET A 29 1.04 -13.75 -10.15
C MET A 29 2.42 -13.25 -9.73
N PRO A 30 3.08 -12.38 -10.53
CA PRO A 30 4.31 -11.71 -10.09
C PRO A 30 4.07 -10.80 -8.89
N MET A 31 5.00 -10.79 -7.93
CA MET A 31 4.95 -9.93 -6.74
C MET A 31 4.71 -8.45 -7.07
N THR A 32 5.41 -7.92 -8.08
CA THR A 32 5.25 -6.51 -8.51
C THR A 32 3.85 -6.22 -9.03
N ALA A 33 3.24 -7.15 -9.78
CA ALA A 33 1.89 -6.97 -10.29
C ALA A 33 0.87 -6.97 -9.15
N GLN A 34 0.98 -7.92 -8.22
CA GLN A 34 0.11 -7.98 -7.05
C GLN A 34 0.27 -6.73 -6.17
N ALA A 35 1.49 -6.24 -5.96
CA ALA A 35 1.74 -5.02 -5.20
C ALA A 35 1.08 -3.79 -5.86
N ASN A 36 1.19 -3.65 -7.19
CA ASN A 36 0.52 -2.58 -7.92
C ASN A 36 -1.01 -2.65 -7.80
N LEU A 37 -1.58 -3.85 -7.84
CA LEU A 37 -3.03 -4.05 -7.64
C LEU A 37 -3.46 -3.63 -6.24
N LEU A 38 -2.73 -4.06 -5.21
CA LEU A 38 -3.01 -3.70 -3.82
C LEU A 38 -2.91 -2.19 -3.58
N MET A 39 -1.87 -1.54 -4.12
CA MET A 39 -1.72 -0.08 -4.02
C MET A 39 -2.88 0.65 -4.71
N ARG A 40 -3.27 0.21 -5.90
CA ARG A 40 -4.40 0.80 -6.64
C ARG A 40 -5.70 0.63 -5.86
N GLU A 41 -5.95 -0.55 -5.32
CA GLU A 41 -7.13 -0.83 -4.52
C GLU A 41 -7.19 0.01 -3.25
N PHE A 42 -6.07 0.10 -2.52
CA PHE A 42 -5.95 0.95 -1.34
C PHE A 42 -6.28 2.41 -1.65
N VAL A 43 -5.68 2.98 -2.70
CA VAL A 43 -5.94 4.37 -3.11
C VAL A 43 -7.40 4.56 -3.52
N ASN A 44 -8.00 3.60 -4.21
CA ASN A 44 -9.41 3.67 -4.61
C ASN A 44 -10.35 3.66 -3.39
N ARG A 45 -10.11 2.76 -2.44
CA ARG A 45 -10.87 2.70 -1.17
C ARG A 45 -10.74 4.01 -0.38
N GLN A 46 -9.54 4.59 -0.31
CA GLN A 46 -9.30 5.89 0.33
C GLN A 46 -10.01 7.06 -0.36
N LYS A 47 -10.10 7.05 -1.70
CA LYS A 47 -10.85 8.09 -2.43
C LYS A 47 -12.35 7.99 -2.20
N GLN A 48 -12.88 6.77 -2.13
CA GLN A 48 -14.28 6.50 -1.82
C GLN A 48 -14.62 6.93 -0.39
N SER A 49 -13.80 6.57 0.59
CA SER A 49 -14.02 6.98 1.99
C SER A 49 -13.98 8.50 2.19
N ARG A 50 -13.22 9.22 1.35
CA ARG A 50 -13.18 10.71 1.35
C ARG A 50 -14.40 11.37 0.68
N HIS A 51 -15.15 10.64 -0.16
CA HIS A 51 -16.35 11.18 -0.81
C HIS A 51 -17.62 10.96 0.03
N GLU A 52 -17.55 10.16 1.09
CA GLU A 52 -18.62 10.07 2.10
C GLU A 52 -18.58 11.33 2.99
N PRO A 53 -19.69 12.07 3.15
CA PRO A 53 -19.68 13.38 3.83
C PRO A 53 -19.64 13.32 5.37
N ASN A 54 -19.14 12.25 6.00
CA ASN A 54 -19.14 12.11 7.47
C ASN A 54 -17.72 11.98 8.09
N GLU A 55 -17.23 13.12 8.56
CA GLU A 55 -16.63 13.39 9.88
C GLU A 55 -15.36 12.71 10.42
N LEU A 56 -14.60 11.88 9.71
CA LEU A 56 -13.26 11.44 10.22
C LEU A 56 -12.20 11.49 9.13
N ASN A 57 -11.82 12.71 8.78
CA ASN A 57 -10.88 13.04 7.71
C ASN A 57 -9.43 13.14 8.23
N GLU A 58 -8.97 12.15 9.00
CA GLU A 58 -7.54 12.05 9.30
C GLU A 58 -6.84 11.20 8.24
N PRO A 59 -5.87 11.74 7.47
CA PRO A 59 -5.00 10.91 6.66
C PRO A 59 -4.26 9.95 7.60
N ILE A 60 -4.15 8.67 7.20
CA ILE A 60 -3.47 7.65 8.00
C ILE A 60 -2.08 8.15 8.38
N SER A 61 -1.94 8.44 9.68
CA SER A 61 -0.74 8.70 10.46
C SER A 61 0.32 7.60 10.33
N PHE A 62 0.89 7.33 9.15
CA PHE A 62 1.94 6.30 9.05
C PHE A 62 3.21 6.62 9.88
N TYR A 63 3.38 7.88 10.34
CA TYR A 63 4.55 8.36 11.08
C TYR A 63 4.24 9.10 12.39
N SER A 64 3.01 9.04 12.92
CA SER A 64 2.69 9.74 14.19
C SER A 64 3.30 9.07 15.45
N GLY A 65 4.02 7.96 15.31
CA GLY A 65 4.54 7.18 16.44
C GLY A 65 6.06 7.21 16.62
N MET A 66 6.79 8.09 15.92
CA MET A 66 8.27 8.09 15.95
C MET A 66 8.92 9.38 16.47
N ASP A 67 8.12 10.34 16.94
CA ASP A 67 8.63 11.58 17.57
C ASP A 67 8.47 11.61 19.11
N ASP A 68 8.03 10.51 19.75
CA ASP A 68 8.01 10.37 21.21
C ASP A 68 8.95 9.24 21.66
N ALA A 69 10.25 9.47 21.49
CA ALA A 69 11.29 8.83 22.29
C ALA A 69 12.50 9.77 22.36
N LEU A 70 12.49 10.63 23.39
CA LEU A 70 13.66 11.31 23.94
C LEU A 70 14.71 10.29 24.42
#